data_AF-A0A3P7F5W8-F1
#
_entry.id   AF-A0A3P7F5W8-F1
#
_cell.length_a   1.000
_cell.length_b   1.000
_cell.length_c   1.000
_cell.angle_alpha   90.00
_cell.angle_beta   90.00
_cell.angle_gamma   90.00
#
_symmetry.space_group_name_H-M   'P 1'
#
loop_
_entity.id
_entity.type
_entity.pdbx_description
1 polymer ?
#
loop_
_entity_poly.entity_id
_entity_poly.type
_entity_poly.pdbx_seq_one_letter_code
_entity_poly.pdbx_strand_id
1 'polypeptide(L)'
;MGKLTRQQQQKTNKRGALSQKRRKQMEEGADEEDVDVDEDICGGLLVSVGRDFSCRVWRESEELLVMEEEALMAREAAEEEAELLRAEAVIPGAVAPEAAETGPLGRPTVTTRNAADTLMEAVDIYTKQISDPAAPPDPLMAAYQTSDPDRFLFTVFSSLRLPAMGGGLAGLEHSLGMLHSDHVVRLLPCLAEWFKRGWDLELVGRAIRYLCSLHAGLVTTSTELCDALSAIQTARRSHLSETRKLIGVNLAALDFLRQKIEEEQPVTLFQDAASRRSTRVQKFKARMAKQAAVLTK
;
A
#
# COMPACT_ATOMS: atom_id res chain seq x y z
N MET A 1 -61.24 20.79 -21.50
CA MET A 1 -62.70 20.56 -21.61
C MET A 1 -63.00 19.15 -21.10
N GLY A 2 -64.10 18.93 -20.37
CA GLY A 2 -64.39 17.67 -19.64
C GLY A 2 -64.35 17.84 -18.12
N LYS A 3 -65.18 17.09 -17.36
CA LYS A 3 -65.47 17.34 -15.93
C LYS A 3 -65.62 16.05 -15.10
N LEU A 4 -65.15 16.14 -13.84
CA LEU A 4 -65.60 15.47 -12.59
C LEU A 4 -65.78 13.93 -12.51
N THR A 5 -65.21 13.33 -11.46
CA THR A 5 -65.88 12.28 -10.64
C THR A 5 -65.37 12.28 -9.18
N ARG A 6 -65.99 11.48 -8.29
CA ARG A 6 -65.99 11.65 -6.81
C ARG A 6 -65.96 10.29 -6.05
N GLN A 7 -65.55 10.16 -4.77
CA GLN A 7 -64.74 11.02 -3.87
C GLN A 7 -64.60 10.36 -2.46
N GLN A 8 -63.44 9.76 -2.12
CA GLN A 8 -63.04 9.35 -0.75
C GLN A 8 -61.49 9.24 -0.70
N GLN A 9 -60.76 9.88 0.23
CA GLN A 9 -60.61 9.59 1.68
C GLN A 9 -59.97 8.22 1.94
N GLN A 10 -58.90 8.05 2.71
CA GLN A 10 -58.08 8.90 3.61
C GLN A 10 -56.61 8.36 3.54
N LYS A 11 -55.51 8.89 4.12
CA LYS A 11 -55.10 9.94 5.08
C LYS A 11 -53.55 10.12 4.87
N THR A 12 -52.77 11.13 5.27
CA THR A 12 -52.84 12.58 5.56
C THR A 12 -51.37 13.05 5.78
N ASN A 13 -50.93 14.25 5.38
CA ASN A 13 -49.57 14.73 5.71
C ASN A 13 -49.45 16.28 5.79
N LYS A 14 -48.57 16.75 6.68
CA LYS A 14 -48.02 18.11 6.90
C LYS A 14 -48.94 19.26 7.41
N ARG A 15 -48.30 20.06 8.29
CA ARG A 15 -48.58 21.46 8.70
C ARG A 15 -49.87 21.72 9.49
N GLY A 16 -49.80 21.45 10.80
CA GLY A 16 -50.60 22.18 11.79
C GLY A 16 -50.00 23.56 12.10
N ALA A 17 -50.83 24.51 12.55
CA ALA A 17 -50.42 25.83 13.02
C ALA A 17 -51.04 26.11 14.40
N LEU A 18 -50.22 26.57 15.34
CA LEU A 18 -50.62 27.09 16.66
C LEU A 18 -49.77 28.35 16.89
N SER A 19 -50.37 29.54 16.78
CA SER A 19 -50.97 30.27 17.91
C SER A 19 -49.91 30.74 18.92
N GLN A 20 -49.27 31.90 18.69
CA GLN A 20 -49.80 33.22 19.09
C GLN A 20 -50.29 33.31 20.56
N LYS A 21 -49.56 32.73 21.52
CA LYS A 21 -49.78 33.01 22.96
C LYS A 21 -48.53 33.29 23.81
N ARG A 22 -47.48 33.85 23.19
CA ARG A 22 -46.46 34.68 23.86
C ARG A 22 -46.49 36.07 23.19
N ARG A 23 -47.09 37.05 23.85
CA ARG A 23 -47.24 38.44 23.39
C ARG A 23 -47.35 39.36 24.62
N LYS A 24 -46.53 40.43 24.64
CA LYS A 24 -46.26 41.34 25.79
C LYS A 24 -45.57 40.66 26.99
N GLN A 25 -44.68 41.33 27.73
CA GLN A 25 -43.86 42.53 27.41
C GLN A 25 -42.51 42.09 26.81
N MET A 26 -41.63 42.94 26.24
CA MET A 26 -41.74 44.29 25.63
C MET A 26 -42.53 45.38 26.39
N GLU A 27 -41.84 46.12 27.28
CA GLU A 27 -41.59 47.58 27.20
C GLU A 27 -40.49 47.94 28.23
N GLU A 28 -39.71 48.99 27.95
CA GLU A 28 -38.64 49.58 28.79
C GLU A 28 -37.38 48.71 29.07
N GLY A 29 -36.23 49.37 29.31
CA GLY A 29 -34.92 48.73 29.48
C GLY A 29 -34.01 48.79 28.24
N ALA A 30 -33.67 49.99 27.78
CA ALA A 30 -32.45 50.22 27.02
C ALA A 30 -31.50 50.99 27.94
N ASP A 31 -30.38 50.36 28.32
CA ASP A 31 -29.19 50.97 28.90
C ASP A 31 -28.02 49.97 28.74
N GLU A 32 -26.81 50.44 28.95
CA GLU A 32 -25.54 49.82 28.52
C GLU A 32 -25.13 48.59 29.35
N GLU A 33 -24.83 47.48 28.68
CA GLU A 33 -23.81 46.51 29.15
C GLU A 33 -22.89 46.19 27.96
N ASP A 34 -21.67 46.76 28.00
CA ASP A 34 -20.58 46.37 27.11
C ASP A 34 -20.17 44.93 27.46
N VAL A 35 -20.62 43.97 26.65
CA VAL A 35 -20.13 42.60 26.73
C VAL A 35 -18.88 42.51 25.86
N ASP A 36 -17.71 42.61 26.49
CA ASP A 36 -16.42 42.29 25.89
C ASP A 36 -16.41 40.81 25.45
N VAL A 37 -16.77 40.54 24.19
CA VAL A 37 -16.64 39.21 23.58
C VAL A 37 -15.22 39.01 23.04
N ASP A 38 -14.24 39.25 23.90
CA ASP A 38 -12.92 38.61 23.83
C ASP A 38 -13.06 37.16 24.33
N GLU A 39 -13.98 36.39 23.72
CA GLU A 39 -13.90 34.93 23.78
C GLU A 39 -12.69 34.52 22.94
N ASP A 40 -11.64 34.01 23.60
CA ASP A 40 -10.48 33.40 22.95
C ASP A 40 -10.94 32.26 22.01
N ILE A 41 -11.20 32.61 20.75
CA ILE A 41 -11.33 31.63 19.68
C ILE A 41 -9.92 31.09 19.45
N CYS A 42 -9.60 29.99 20.14
CA CYS A 42 -8.43 29.16 19.89
C CYS A 42 -8.54 28.53 18.49
N GLY A 43 -8.27 29.36 17.47
CA GLY A 43 -8.04 28.96 16.09
C GLY A 43 -6.89 27.96 15.99
N GLY A 44 -6.80 27.28 14.85
CA GLY A 44 -5.85 26.19 14.67
C GLY A 44 -6.45 24.87 14.21
N LEU A 45 -7.77 24.64 14.36
CA LEU A 45 -8.41 23.39 13.89
C LEU A 45 -9.79 23.61 13.28
N LEU A 46 -9.90 23.44 11.96
CA LEU A 46 -11.16 23.46 11.22
C LEU A 46 -11.57 22.02 10.87
N VAL A 47 -12.84 21.66 11.12
CA VAL A 47 -13.38 20.33 10.80
C VAL A 47 -14.51 20.44 9.79
N SER A 48 -14.35 19.82 8.62
CA SER A 48 -15.35 19.81 7.55
C SER A 48 -15.88 18.40 7.30
N VAL A 49 -17.20 18.22 7.36
CA VAL A 49 -17.87 16.93 7.10
C VAL A 49 -18.49 16.91 5.71
N GLY A 50 -18.12 15.92 4.91
CA GLY A 50 -18.56 15.75 3.53
C GLY A 50 -19.83 14.91 3.38
N ARG A 51 -20.52 15.09 2.24
CA ARG A 51 -21.70 14.30 1.84
C ARG A 51 -21.37 12.84 1.48
N ASP A 52 -20.08 12.55 1.30
CA ASP A 52 -19.47 11.23 1.19
C ASP A 52 -19.32 10.51 2.55
N PHE A 53 -19.76 11.13 3.65
CA PHE A 53 -19.51 10.74 5.04
C PHE A 53 -18.01 10.80 5.43
N SER A 54 -17.18 11.50 4.68
CA SER A 54 -15.82 11.84 5.13
C SER A 54 -15.87 12.92 6.21
N CYS A 55 -14.98 12.82 7.19
CA CYS A 55 -14.65 13.91 8.10
C CYS A 55 -13.20 14.32 7.80
N ARG A 56 -12.97 15.58 7.49
CA ARG A 56 -11.64 16.12 7.19
C ARG A 56 -11.28 17.14 8.26
N VAL A 57 -10.08 17.00 8.80
CA VAL A 57 -9.53 17.86 9.84
C VAL A 57 -8.39 18.65 9.21
N TRP A 58 -8.53 19.97 9.21
CA TRP A 58 -7.55 20.92 8.73
C TRP A 58 -6.91 21.56 9.96
N ARG A 59 -5.58 21.68 9.96
CA ARG A 59 -4.85 22.46 10.97
C ARG A 59 -4.32 23.73 10.30
N GLU A 60 -4.32 24.82 11.05
CA GLU A 60 -3.56 26.02 10.71
C GLU A 60 -2.06 25.72 10.81
N SER A 61 -1.25 26.18 9.85
CA SER A 61 0.21 26.11 9.99
C SER A 61 0.74 27.39 10.62
N GLU A 62 1.80 27.26 11.42
CA GLU A 62 2.58 28.40 11.92
C GLU A 62 3.52 28.96 10.84
N GLU A 63 3.61 28.29 9.69
CA GLU A 63 4.44 28.65 8.54
C GLU A 63 3.77 29.71 7.65
N LEU A 64 4.54 30.74 7.27
CA LEU A 64 4.07 31.81 6.38
C LEU A 64 4.06 31.32 4.92
N LEU A 65 2.86 31.10 4.36
CA LEU A 65 2.68 30.68 2.98
C LEU A 65 3.05 31.82 2.00
N VAL A 66 4.22 31.71 1.37
CA VAL A 66 4.68 32.62 0.31
C VAL A 66 4.28 32.04 -1.06
N MET A 67 3.32 32.68 -1.73
CA MET A 67 2.77 32.21 -3.02
C MET A 67 3.82 32.00 -4.12
N GLU A 68 4.91 32.79 -4.13
CA GLU A 68 6.00 32.64 -5.09
C GLU A 68 6.87 31.41 -4.79
N GLU A 69 7.05 31.07 -3.51
CA GLU A 69 7.80 29.89 -3.06
C GLU A 69 6.99 28.61 -3.28
N GLU A 70 5.69 28.60 -2.98
CA GLU A 70 4.81 27.49 -3.38
C GLU A 70 4.79 27.27 -4.89
N ALA A 71 4.78 28.34 -5.69
CA ALA A 71 4.80 28.24 -7.15
C ALA A 71 6.14 27.71 -7.69
N LEU A 72 7.26 27.99 -7.02
CA LEU A 72 8.56 27.41 -7.33
C LEU A 72 8.62 25.94 -6.91
N MET A 73 8.25 25.61 -5.67
CA MET A 73 8.22 24.22 -5.16
C MET A 73 7.31 23.32 -5.99
N ALA A 74 6.12 23.79 -6.38
CA ALA A 74 5.20 23.05 -7.24
C ALA A 74 5.74 22.87 -8.67
N ARG A 75 6.54 23.83 -9.16
CA ARG A 75 7.21 23.71 -10.46
C ARG A 75 8.40 22.75 -10.39
N GLU A 76 9.21 22.80 -9.35
CA GLU A 76 10.35 21.90 -9.14
C GLU A 76 9.87 20.45 -9.00
N ALA A 77 8.85 20.20 -8.18
CA ALA A 77 8.21 18.88 -8.07
C ALA A 77 7.65 18.38 -9.42
N ALA A 78 7.04 19.27 -10.23
CA ALA A 78 6.56 18.90 -11.56
C ALA A 78 7.69 18.66 -12.57
N GLU A 79 8.83 19.35 -12.45
CA GLU A 79 10.03 19.11 -13.26
C GLU A 79 10.76 17.82 -12.84
N GLU A 80 10.78 17.47 -11.55
CA GLU A 80 11.24 16.17 -11.02
C GLU A 80 10.34 15.01 -11.47
N GLU A 81 9.02 15.11 -11.35
CA GLU A 81 8.10 14.08 -11.88
C GLU A 81 8.27 13.93 -13.40
N ALA A 82 8.43 15.04 -14.13
CA ALA A 82 8.70 15.00 -15.56
C ALA A 82 10.09 14.45 -15.90
N GLU A 83 11.10 14.60 -15.03
CA GLU A 83 12.40 13.94 -15.18
C GLU A 83 12.29 12.44 -14.92
N LEU A 84 11.65 12.00 -13.83
CA LEU A 84 11.41 10.58 -13.52
C LEU A 84 10.65 9.87 -14.64
N LEU A 85 9.66 10.53 -15.25
CA LEU A 85 8.93 10.02 -16.43
C LEU A 85 9.78 10.00 -17.72
N ARG A 86 10.78 10.88 -17.85
CA ARG A 86 11.76 10.84 -18.97
C ARG A 86 12.88 9.82 -18.72
N ALA A 87 13.19 9.55 -17.45
CA ALA A 87 14.10 8.52 -16.97
C ALA A 87 13.42 7.14 -16.82
N GLU A 88 12.18 6.98 -17.31
CA GLU A 88 11.52 5.68 -17.48
C GLU A 88 12.23 4.88 -18.59
N ALA A 89 13.43 4.41 -18.27
CA ALA A 89 14.20 3.51 -19.10
C ALA A 89 13.39 2.23 -19.35
N VAL A 90 13.35 1.78 -20.60
CA VAL A 90 12.72 0.50 -20.94
C VAL A 90 13.61 -0.64 -20.43
N ILE A 91 13.42 -0.97 -19.15
CA ILE A 91 14.09 -2.04 -18.40
C ILE A 91 14.04 -3.33 -19.23
N PRO A 92 15.17 -3.84 -19.76
CA PRO A 92 15.15 -4.99 -20.66
C PRO A 92 14.56 -6.23 -19.99
N GLY A 93 13.41 -6.69 -20.50
CA GLY A 93 12.68 -7.84 -19.96
C GLY A 93 11.64 -7.51 -18.87
N ALA A 94 11.47 -6.24 -18.48
CA ALA A 94 10.28 -5.83 -17.74
C ALA A 94 9.03 -5.85 -18.63
N VAL A 95 7.87 -6.04 -18.00
CA VAL A 95 6.58 -5.80 -18.66
C VAL A 95 6.37 -4.29 -18.73
N ALA A 96 5.97 -3.77 -19.90
CA ALA A 96 5.69 -2.34 -20.07
C ALA A 96 4.64 -1.86 -19.05
N PRO A 97 4.71 -0.59 -18.56
CA PRO A 97 3.88 -0.11 -17.46
C PRO A 97 2.37 -0.18 -17.74
N GLU A 98 1.96 -0.10 -19.01
CA GLU A 98 0.54 -0.28 -19.43
C GLU A 98 0.06 -1.74 -19.41
N ALA A 99 0.98 -2.71 -19.41
CA ALA A 99 0.70 -4.14 -19.43
C ALA A 99 0.99 -4.85 -18.09
N ALA A 100 1.54 -4.14 -17.11
CA ALA A 100 1.67 -4.63 -15.73
C ALA A 100 0.29 -4.72 -15.05
N GLU A 101 0.03 -5.79 -14.29
CA GLU A 101 -1.26 -6.01 -13.60
C GLU A 101 -1.65 -4.91 -12.59
N THR A 102 -0.72 -4.00 -12.27
CA THR A 102 -0.87 -2.88 -11.34
C THR A 102 -1.32 -1.56 -11.98
N GLY A 103 -1.33 -1.46 -13.32
CA GLY A 103 -1.68 -0.21 -14.02
C GLY A 103 -0.75 0.98 -13.67
N PRO A 104 -1.24 2.23 -13.64
CA PRO A 104 -0.40 3.42 -13.45
C PRO A 104 0.28 3.53 -12.06
N LEU A 105 0.00 2.60 -11.15
CA LEU A 105 0.74 2.41 -9.90
C LEU A 105 2.14 1.78 -10.13
N GLY A 106 2.46 1.41 -11.38
CA GLY A 106 3.75 0.91 -11.83
C GLY A 106 4.63 1.96 -12.53
N ARG A 107 4.57 3.24 -12.13
CA ARG A 107 5.48 4.30 -12.59
C ARG A 107 6.57 4.59 -11.55
N PRO A 108 7.79 5.01 -11.95
CA PRO A 108 8.79 5.49 -11.01
C PRO A 108 8.31 6.77 -10.31
N THR A 109 8.51 6.83 -9.00
CA THR A 109 8.16 7.98 -8.13
C THR A 109 9.37 8.42 -7.33
N VAL A 110 9.34 9.65 -6.81
CA VAL A 110 10.37 10.17 -5.88
C VAL A 110 10.57 9.21 -4.70
N THR A 111 9.50 8.61 -4.17
CA THR A 111 9.58 7.61 -3.10
C THR A 111 10.32 6.32 -3.48
N THR A 112 10.27 5.89 -4.75
CA THR A 112 11.09 4.75 -5.23
C THR A 112 12.55 5.14 -5.48
N ARG A 113 12.83 6.38 -5.90
CA ARG A 113 14.20 6.91 -6.06
C ARG A 113 14.90 6.98 -4.71
N ASN A 114 14.29 7.65 -3.74
CA ASN A 114 14.83 7.78 -2.38
C ASN A 114 15.04 6.40 -1.72
N ALA A 115 14.20 5.41 -2.02
CA ALA A 115 14.35 4.04 -1.55
C ALA A 115 15.52 3.28 -2.24
N ALA A 116 15.81 3.55 -3.51
CA ALA A 116 17.01 3.07 -4.19
C ALA A 116 18.28 3.69 -3.60
N ASP A 117 18.27 5.01 -3.36
CA ASP A 117 19.40 5.74 -2.76
C ASP A 117 19.69 5.24 -1.33
N THR A 118 18.64 5.05 -0.51
CA THR A 118 18.74 4.43 0.84
C THR A 118 19.31 3.00 0.78
N LEU A 119 18.93 2.20 -0.22
CA LEU A 119 19.46 0.85 -0.39
C LEU A 119 20.95 0.87 -0.81
N MET A 120 21.35 1.80 -1.69
CA MET A 120 22.76 1.96 -2.08
C MET A 120 23.63 2.37 -0.88
N GLU A 121 23.19 3.36 -0.10
CA GLU A 121 23.86 3.76 1.15
C GLU A 121 23.99 2.59 2.14
N ALA A 122 22.92 1.79 2.31
CA ALA A 122 22.96 0.62 3.19
C ALA A 122 23.94 -0.47 2.71
N VAL A 123 24.04 -0.72 1.39
CA VAL A 123 25.04 -1.64 0.80
C VAL A 123 26.47 -1.10 1.01
N ASP A 124 26.64 0.21 0.95
CA ASP A 124 27.90 0.90 1.22
C ASP A 124 28.36 0.74 2.68
N ILE A 125 27.48 1.04 3.63
CA ILE A 125 27.71 0.84 5.07
C ILE A 125 28.03 -0.63 5.37
N TYR A 126 27.24 -1.56 4.83
CA TYR A 126 27.46 -3.00 4.97
C TYR A 126 28.87 -3.41 4.52
N THR A 127 29.33 -2.96 3.36
CA THR A 127 30.70 -3.27 2.90
C THR A 127 31.80 -2.60 3.71
N LYS A 128 31.59 -1.37 4.21
CA LYS A 128 32.56 -0.68 5.08
C LYS A 128 32.76 -1.47 6.39
N GLN A 129 31.67 -1.86 7.04
CA GLN A 129 31.67 -2.59 8.31
C GLN A 129 32.16 -4.05 8.19
N ILE A 130 32.06 -4.67 7.01
CA ILE A 130 32.68 -5.98 6.73
C ILE A 130 34.17 -5.84 6.37
N SER A 131 34.57 -4.74 5.72
CA SER A 131 35.98 -4.47 5.40
C SER A 131 36.80 -4.05 6.62
N ASP A 132 36.19 -3.39 7.61
CA ASP A 132 36.81 -3.06 8.90
C ASP A 132 35.87 -3.41 10.08
N PRO A 133 35.88 -4.66 10.55
CA PRO A 133 35.08 -5.08 11.72
C PRO A 133 35.57 -4.50 13.07
N ALA A 134 36.61 -3.67 13.09
CA ALA A 134 37.06 -2.94 14.27
C ALA A 134 36.59 -1.48 14.30
N ALA A 135 35.96 -1.00 13.21
CA ALA A 135 35.31 0.31 13.17
C ALA A 135 34.11 0.37 14.15
N PRO A 136 33.76 1.57 14.67
CA PRO A 136 32.51 1.75 15.38
C PRO A 136 31.32 1.53 14.43
N PRO A 137 30.18 1.01 14.93
CA PRO A 137 28.97 0.85 14.12
C PRO A 137 28.46 2.21 13.63
N ASP A 138 27.97 2.22 12.39
CA ASP A 138 27.50 3.43 11.73
C ASP A 138 26.29 4.05 12.46
N PRO A 139 26.16 5.40 12.56
CA PRO A 139 24.98 6.04 13.13
C PRO A 139 23.64 5.57 12.57
N LEU A 140 23.58 5.19 11.29
CA LEU A 140 22.37 4.62 10.69
C LEU A 140 22.07 3.21 11.21
N MET A 141 23.08 2.37 11.47
CA MET A 141 22.88 1.07 12.13
C MET A 141 22.30 1.23 13.54
N ALA A 142 22.76 2.25 14.28
CA ALA A 142 22.21 2.60 15.58
C ALA A 142 20.76 3.10 15.50
N ALA A 143 20.40 3.89 14.48
CA ALA A 143 19.01 4.33 14.25
C ALA A 143 18.06 3.15 13.96
N TYR A 144 18.53 2.14 13.22
CA TYR A 144 17.82 0.88 12.99
C TYR A 144 17.99 -0.14 14.14
N GLN A 145 18.52 0.27 15.29
CA GLN A 145 18.65 -0.51 16.54
C GLN A 145 19.35 -1.87 16.35
N THR A 146 20.30 -1.96 15.41
CA THR A 146 20.86 -3.23 14.95
C THR A 146 22.39 -3.19 14.93
N SER A 147 23.04 -4.11 15.65
CA SER A 147 24.51 -4.26 15.68
C SER A 147 25.10 -4.93 14.44
N ASP A 148 24.34 -5.83 13.82
CA ASP A 148 24.90 -6.78 12.85
C ASP A 148 24.72 -6.24 11.42
N PRO A 149 25.78 -6.04 10.62
CA PRO A 149 25.67 -5.45 9.27
C PRO A 149 24.71 -6.24 8.35
N ASP A 150 24.80 -7.57 8.43
CA ASP A 150 23.96 -8.53 7.70
C ASP A 150 22.46 -8.35 8.01
N ARG A 151 22.15 -7.99 9.27
CA ARG A 151 20.78 -7.76 9.74
C ARG A 151 20.30 -6.34 9.40
N PHE A 152 21.17 -5.33 9.52
CA PHE A 152 20.89 -3.95 9.13
C PHE A 152 20.50 -3.86 7.66
N LEU A 153 21.34 -4.40 6.76
CA LEU A 153 21.07 -4.39 5.33
C LEU A 153 19.79 -5.16 4.99
N PHE A 154 19.52 -6.29 5.67
CA PHE A 154 18.24 -7.00 5.51
C PHE A 154 17.04 -6.19 6.03
N THR A 155 17.16 -5.40 7.11
CA THR A 155 16.07 -4.52 7.58
C THR A 155 15.77 -3.38 6.61
N VAL A 156 16.78 -2.76 6.01
CA VAL A 156 16.57 -1.76 4.94
C VAL A 156 15.92 -2.43 3.72
N PHE A 157 16.46 -3.56 3.25
CA PHE A 157 15.92 -4.30 2.10
C PHE A 157 14.47 -4.78 2.31
N SER A 158 14.11 -5.28 3.51
CA SER A 158 12.74 -5.68 3.82
C SER A 158 11.77 -4.51 3.99
N SER A 159 12.27 -3.31 4.31
CA SER A 159 11.46 -2.09 4.32
C SER A 159 10.95 -1.69 2.93
N LEU A 160 11.60 -2.14 1.85
CA LEU A 160 11.19 -1.94 0.45
C LEU A 160 9.89 -2.68 0.05
N ARG A 161 9.20 -3.30 1.02
CA ARG A 161 7.83 -3.82 0.92
C ARG A 161 6.78 -2.87 1.52
N LEU A 162 7.20 -1.81 2.22
CA LEU A 162 6.32 -0.86 2.88
C LEU A 162 5.99 0.30 1.91
N PRO A 163 4.71 0.64 1.67
CA PRO A 163 4.33 1.73 0.78
C PRO A 163 4.98 3.08 1.10
N ALA A 164 5.34 3.32 2.36
CA ALA A 164 6.04 4.53 2.80
C ALA A 164 7.47 4.65 2.24
N MET A 165 8.19 3.54 2.05
CA MET A 165 9.54 3.49 1.47
C MET A 165 9.48 3.19 -0.04
N GLY A 166 8.49 3.76 -0.74
CA GLY A 166 8.20 3.46 -2.16
C GLY A 166 7.73 2.01 -2.43
N GLY A 167 7.67 1.17 -1.39
CA GLY A 167 7.69 -0.30 -1.46
C GLY A 167 6.39 -0.99 -1.87
N GLY A 168 5.61 -0.40 -2.77
CA GLY A 168 4.56 -1.15 -3.46
C GLY A 168 5.14 -2.34 -4.23
N LEU A 169 4.32 -3.34 -4.58
CA LEU A 169 4.84 -4.57 -5.21
C LEU A 169 5.56 -4.32 -6.55
N ALA A 170 5.21 -3.24 -7.25
CA ALA A 170 5.92 -2.72 -8.43
C ALA A 170 7.09 -1.79 -8.04
N GLY A 171 6.93 -0.96 -7.00
CA GLY A 171 7.95 -0.01 -6.55
C GLY A 171 9.25 -0.65 -6.05
N LEU A 172 9.18 -1.90 -5.56
CA LEU A 172 10.38 -2.72 -5.31
C LEU A 172 11.22 -2.94 -6.58
N GLU A 173 10.58 -3.27 -7.70
CA GLU A 173 11.29 -3.51 -8.97
C GLU A 173 11.87 -2.20 -9.51
N HIS A 174 11.16 -1.09 -9.35
CA HIS A 174 11.67 0.24 -9.72
C HIS A 174 12.86 0.67 -8.86
N SER A 175 12.78 0.51 -7.55
CA SER A 175 13.89 0.84 -6.62
C SER A 175 15.13 -0.02 -6.89
N LEU A 176 14.94 -1.31 -7.22
CA LEU A 176 16.04 -2.19 -7.65
C LEU A 176 16.56 -1.85 -9.06
N GLY A 177 15.74 -1.25 -9.92
CA GLY A 177 16.11 -0.87 -11.29
C GLY A 177 16.97 0.39 -11.39
N MET A 178 16.94 1.24 -10.35
CA MET A 178 17.78 2.44 -10.24
C MET A 178 19.15 2.17 -9.60
N LEU A 179 19.46 0.92 -9.22
CA LEU A 179 20.75 0.56 -8.63
C LEU A 179 21.89 0.60 -9.65
N HIS A 180 22.99 1.27 -9.31
CA HIS A 180 24.23 1.21 -10.09
C HIS A 180 24.82 -0.21 -10.07
N SER A 181 25.38 -0.63 -11.22
CA SER A 181 25.94 -1.98 -11.44
C SER A 181 26.88 -2.51 -10.35
N ASP A 182 27.71 -1.65 -9.76
CA ASP A 182 28.61 -2.02 -8.66
C ASP A 182 27.85 -2.52 -7.42
N HIS A 183 26.84 -1.76 -6.98
CA HIS A 183 25.98 -2.15 -5.86
C HIS A 183 25.24 -3.45 -6.14
N VAL A 184 24.87 -3.72 -7.41
CA VAL A 184 24.23 -4.99 -7.81
C VAL A 184 25.20 -6.17 -7.68
N VAL A 185 26.46 -6.02 -8.10
CA VAL A 185 27.51 -7.05 -7.93
C VAL A 185 27.75 -7.35 -6.43
N ARG A 186 27.70 -6.32 -5.58
CA ARG A 186 27.86 -6.44 -4.12
C ARG A 186 26.62 -7.00 -3.40
N LEU A 187 25.41 -6.70 -3.89
CA LEU A 187 24.13 -7.11 -3.30
C LEU A 187 23.71 -8.54 -3.68
N LEU A 188 24.01 -9.01 -4.90
CA LEU A 188 23.57 -10.34 -5.36
C LEU A 188 24.10 -11.50 -4.48
N PRO A 189 25.36 -11.51 -4.01
CA PRO A 189 25.87 -12.52 -3.06
C PRO A 189 25.17 -12.47 -1.70
N CYS A 190 24.81 -11.28 -1.22
CA CYS A 190 24.07 -11.09 0.04
C CYS A 190 22.66 -11.71 -0.07
N LEU A 191 21.94 -11.39 -1.15
CA LEU A 191 20.65 -12.00 -1.49
C LEU A 191 20.78 -13.53 -1.61
N ALA A 192 21.85 -14.03 -2.22
CA ALA A 192 22.11 -15.47 -2.36
C ALA A 192 22.26 -16.17 -1.00
N GLU A 193 22.94 -15.52 -0.04
CA GLU A 193 23.16 -16.04 1.30
C GLU A 193 21.89 -15.97 2.16
N TRP A 194 21.16 -14.86 2.16
CA TRP A 194 19.86 -14.75 2.84
C TRP A 194 18.85 -15.78 2.31
N PHE A 195 18.86 -16.05 1.00
CA PHE A 195 18.02 -17.07 0.39
C PHE A 195 18.37 -18.48 0.87
N LYS A 196 19.66 -18.83 1.04
CA LYS A 196 20.07 -20.09 1.68
C LYS A 196 19.54 -20.18 3.11
N ARG A 197 19.72 -19.10 3.90
CA ARG A 197 19.26 -18.99 5.30
C ARG A 197 17.73 -18.96 5.48
N GLY A 198 16.95 -18.90 4.39
CA GLY A 198 15.49 -18.90 4.44
C GLY A 198 14.85 -17.55 4.80
N TRP A 199 15.60 -16.45 4.77
CA TRP A 199 15.09 -15.12 5.09
C TRP A 199 14.23 -14.58 3.94
N ASP A 200 12.94 -14.33 4.20
CA ASP A 200 11.93 -13.81 3.26
C ASP A 200 12.08 -14.27 1.79
N LEU A 201 12.06 -15.59 1.60
CA LEU A 201 12.27 -16.29 0.32
C LEU A 201 11.51 -15.68 -0.88
N GLU A 202 10.28 -15.20 -0.67
CA GLU A 202 9.47 -14.55 -1.71
C GLU A 202 9.99 -13.16 -2.11
N LEU A 203 10.49 -12.38 -1.15
CA LEU A 203 11.03 -11.04 -1.40
C LEU A 203 12.43 -11.14 -2.03
N VAL A 204 13.31 -11.92 -1.39
CA VAL A 204 14.67 -12.18 -1.86
C VAL A 204 14.64 -12.87 -3.23
N GLY A 205 13.75 -13.85 -3.42
CA GLY A 205 13.56 -14.53 -4.70
C GLY A 205 13.01 -13.61 -5.81
N ARG A 206 12.12 -12.67 -5.49
CA ARG A 206 11.66 -11.64 -6.45
C ARG A 206 12.80 -10.71 -6.86
N ALA A 207 13.58 -10.22 -5.90
CA ALA A 207 14.73 -9.34 -6.15
C ALA A 207 15.83 -10.03 -6.99
N ILE A 208 16.21 -11.28 -6.64
CA ILE A 208 17.18 -12.07 -7.41
C ILE A 208 16.71 -12.24 -8.86
N ARG A 209 15.45 -12.65 -9.08
CA ARG A 209 14.90 -12.77 -10.44
C ARG A 209 15.04 -11.45 -11.21
N TYR A 210 14.58 -10.36 -10.61
CA TYR A 210 14.54 -9.06 -11.26
C TYR A 210 15.94 -8.54 -11.63
N LEU A 211 16.87 -8.53 -10.66
CA LEU A 211 18.27 -8.12 -10.89
C LEU A 211 18.98 -9.01 -11.92
N CYS A 212 18.72 -10.33 -11.94
CA CYS A 212 19.29 -11.22 -12.94
C CYS A 212 18.68 -11.04 -14.34
N SER A 213 17.42 -10.61 -14.45
CA SER A 213 16.81 -10.25 -15.73
C SER A 213 17.38 -8.94 -16.28
N LEU A 214 17.46 -7.89 -15.45
CA LEU A 214 17.96 -6.58 -15.86
C LEU A 214 19.47 -6.59 -16.16
N HIS A 215 20.28 -7.15 -15.26
CA HIS A 215 21.74 -7.17 -15.37
C HIS A 215 22.30 -8.46 -15.98
N ALA A 216 21.53 -9.13 -16.85
CA ALA A 216 21.87 -10.44 -17.42
C ALA A 216 23.28 -10.52 -18.05
N GLY A 217 23.76 -9.43 -18.66
CA GLY A 217 25.10 -9.35 -19.24
C GLY A 217 26.24 -9.25 -18.22
N LEU A 218 25.99 -8.69 -17.03
CA LEU A 218 26.96 -8.68 -15.91
C LEU A 218 26.97 -10.03 -15.20
N VAL A 219 25.78 -10.62 -15.03
CA VAL A 219 25.59 -11.93 -14.40
C VAL A 219 26.25 -13.05 -15.22
N THR A 220 26.17 -13.02 -16.55
CA THR A 220 26.78 -14.05 -17.42
C THR A 220 28.28 -13.86 -17.65
N THR A 221 28.86 -12.71 -17.31
CA THR A 221 30.31 -12.45 -17.44
C THR A 221 31.09 -12.64 -16.15
N SER A 222 30.47 -12.48 -14.97
CA SER A 222 31.10 -12.80 -13.68
C SER A 222 30.87 -14.27 -13.28
N THR A 223 31.97 -15.01 -13.11
CA THR A 223 31.94 -16.39 -12.61
C THR A 223 31.45 -16.49 -11.17
N GLU A 224 31.82 -15.51 -10.32
CA GLU A 224 31.43 -15.47 -8.91
C GLU A 224 29.91 -15.33 -8.74
N LEU A 225 29.27 -14.52 -9.59
CA LEU A 225 27.81 -14.37 -9.62
C LEU A 225 27.12 -15.65 -10.14
N CYS A 226 27.73 -16.34 -11.14
CA CYS A 226 27.24 -17.63 -11.61
C CYS A 226 27.28 -18.71 -10.52
N ASP A 227 28.36 -18.79 -9.74
CA ASP A 227 28.49 -19.74 -8.62
C ASP A 227 27.47 -19.44 -7.52
N ALA A 228 27.28 -18.17 -7.15
CA ALA A 228 26.25 -17.75 -6.21
C ALA A 228 24.83 -18.15 -6.67
N LEU A 229 24.52 -17.99 -7.97
CA LEU A 229 23.25 -18.39 -8.55
C LEU A 229 23.07 -19.90 -8.64
N SER A 230 24.15 -20.67 -8.82
CA SER A 230 24.10 -22.13 -8.75
C SER A 230 23.67 -22.61 -7.34
N ALA A 231 24.19 -21.96 -6.29
CA ALA A 231 23.85 -22.23 -4.91
C ALA A 231 22.42 -21.78 -4.53
N ILE A 232 21.92 -20.69 -5.12
CA ILE A 232 20.48 -20.33 -5.04
C ILE A 232 19.63 -21.42 -5.72
N GLN A 233 20.05 -21.95 -6.87
CA GLN A 233 19.26 -22.95 -7.60
C GLN A 233 19.08 -24.25 -6.79
N THR A 234 20.09 -24.69 -6.05
CA THR A 234 20.01 -25.86 -5.16
C THR A 234 19.19 -25.56 -3.91
N ALA A 235 19.46 -24.46 -3.20
CA ALA A 235 18.68 -24.03 -2.03
C ALA A 235 17.18 -23.90 -2.35
N ARG A 236 16.83 -23.31 -3.50
CA ARG A 236 15.44 -23.16 -3.96
C ARG A 236 14.72 -24.49 -4.16
N ARG A 237 15.43 -25.54 -4.60
CA ARG A 237 14.85 -26.89 -4.73
C ARG A 237 14.58 -27.51 -3.36
N SER A 238 15.44 -27.29 -2.36
CA SER A 238 15.22 -27.77 -0.99
C SER A 238 14.03 -27.05 -0.35
N HIS A 239 14.09 -25.72 -0.24
CA HIS A 239 13.03 -24.89 0.35
C HIS A 239 11.66 -25.16 -0.27
N LEU A 240 11.55 -25.19 -1.61
CA LEU A 240 10.27 -25.48 -2.28
C LEU A 240 9.77 -26.91 -2.00
N SER A 241 10.66 -27.90 -1.90
CA SER A 241 10.29 -29.28 -1.55
C SER A 241 9.78 -29.37 -0.11
N GLU A 242 10.47 -28.71 0.83
CA GLU A 242 10.13 -28.67 2.25
C GLU A 242 8.82 -27.93 2.51
N THR A 243 8.64 -26.72 1.94
CA THR A 243 7.38 -25.97 2.01
C THR A 243 6.23 -26.75 1.38
N ARG A 244 6.43 -27.37 0.21
CA ARG A 244 5.41 -28.21 -0.43
C ARG A 244 5.04 -29.43 0.43
N LYS A 245 6.03 -30.08 1.07
CA LYS A 245 5.81 -31.22 1.97
C LYS A 245 5.02 -30.80 3.21
N LEU A 246 5.37 -29.68 3.83
CA LEU A 246 4.67 -29.12 5.00
C LEU A 246 3.21 -28.78 4.66
N ILE A 247 2.98 -28.04 3.57
CA ILE A 247 1.63 -27.70 3.11
C ILE A 247 0.83 -28.96 2.75
N GLY A 248 1.45 -29.92 2.06
CA GLY A 248 0.80 -31.18 1.66
C GLY A 248 0.38 -32.06 2.84
N VAL A 249 1.23 -32.18 3.87
CA VAL A 249 0.91 -32.92 5.11
C VAL A 249 -0.20 -32.20 5.89
N ASN A 250 -0.11 -30.87 6.03
CA ASN A 250 -1.13 -30.09 6.74
C ASN A 250 -2.50 -30.15 6.03
N LEU A 251 -2.52 -30.08 4.70
CA LEU A 251 -3.74 -30.19 3.90
C LEU A 251 -4.35 -31.59 4.04
N ALA A 252 -3.55 -32.65 3.90
CA ALA A 252 -4.03 -34.03 4.09
C ALA A 252 -4.54 -34.29 5.51
N ALA A 253 -3.91 -33.71 6.54
CA ALA A 253 -4.38 -33.81 7.92
C ALA A 253 -5.70 -33.05 8.13
N LEU A 254 -5.88 -31.88 7.51
CA LEU A 254 -7.13 -31.12 7.56
C LEU A 254 -8.27 -31.83 6.81
N ASP A 255 -8.00 -32.42 5.65
CA ASP A 255 -9.00 -33.22 4.91
C ASP A 255 -9.39 -34.49 5.68
N PHE A 256 -8.44 -35.17 6.33
CA PHE A 256 -8.73 -36.31 7.21
C PHE A 256 -9.56 -35.91 8.45
N LEU A 257 -9.20 -34.81 9.12
CA LEU A 257 -9.99 -34.27 10.24
C LEU A 257 -11.40 -33.88 9.79
N ARG A 258 -11.54 -33.30 8.59
CA ARG A 258 -12.84 -32.96 8.00
C ARG A 258 -13.68 -34.21 7.73
N GLN A 259 -13.11 -35.24 7.10
CA GLN A 259 -13.79 -36.53 6.86
C GLN A 259 -14.29 -37.12 8.19
N LYS A 260 -13.42 -37.18 9.20
CA LYS A 260 -13.78 -37.69 10.52
C LYS A 260 -14.91 -36.88 11.20
N ILE A 261 -14.94 -35.55 11.04
CA ILE A 261 -16.04 -34.71 11.54
C ILE A 261 -17.34 -34.98 10.75
N GLU A 262 -17.26 -35.18 9.44
CA GLU A 262 -18.42 -35.54 8.59
C GLU A 262 -18.95 -36.96 8.91
N GLU A 263 -18.11 -37.87 9.39
CA GLU A 263 -18.48 -39.20 9.91
C GLU A 263 -19.08 -39.15 11.33
N GLU A 264 -18.48 -38.41 12.27
CA GLU A 264 -18.97 -38.26 13.64
C GLU A 264 -20.23 -37.38 13.74
N GLN A 265 -20.48 -36.51 12.75
CA GLN A 265 -21.67 -35.66 12.67
C GLN A 265 -22.44 -35.87 11.35
N PRO A 266 -23.21 -36.96 11.21
CA PRO A 266 -24.05 -37.23 10.03
C PRO A 266 -25.25 -36.29 9.85
N VAL A 267 -25.29 -35.16 10.60
CA VAL A 267 -26.32 -34.12 10.51
C VAL A 267 -25.89 -33.08 9.48
N THR A 268 -26.81 -32.68 8.60
CA THR A 268 -26.60 -31.98 7.31
C THR A 268 -26.13 -30.51 7.38
N LEU A 269 -25.30 -30.14 8.38
CA LEU A 269 -24.80 -28.79 8.68
C LEU A 269 -24.26 -28.03 7.45
N PHE A 270 -23.62 -28.71 6.50
CA PHE A 270 -23.04 -28.07 5.32
C PHE A 270 -24.02 -27.82 4.16
N GLN A 271 -25.22 -28.43 4.13
CA GLN A 271 -26.19 -28.18 3.05
C GLN A 271 -26.72 -26.73 3.10
N ASP A 272 -27.01 -26.21 4.29
CA ASP A 272 -27.46 -24.83 4.48
C ASP A 272 -26.31 -23.83 4.26
N ALA A 273 -25.10 -24.12 4.75
CA ALA A 273 -23.92 -23.28 4.48
C ALA A 273 -23.55 -23.18 2.99
N ALA A 274 -23.55 -24.31 2.27
CA ALA A 274 -23.24 -24.35 0.84
C ALA A 274 -24.31 -23.68 -0.02
N SER A 275 -25.59 -23.87 0.27
CA SER A 275 -26.70 -23.22 -0.44
C SER A 275 -26.74 -21.70 -0.19
N ARG A 276 -26.42 -21.22 1.02
CA ARG A 276 -26.20 -19.80 1.32
C ARG A 276 -25.03 -19.20 0.51
N ARG A 277 -23.93 -19.94 0.31
CA ARG A 277 -22.81 -19.50 -0.55
C ARG A 277 -23.23 -19.46 -2.03
N SER A 278 -23.89 -20.51 -2.52
CA SER A 278 -24.41 -20.61 -3.90
C SER A 278 -25.34 -19.46 -4.25
N THR A 279 -26.38 -19.22 -3.43
CA THR A 279 -27.35 -18.15 -3.65
C THR A 279 -26.73 -16.75 -3.56
N ARG A 280 -25.70 -16.53 -2.72
CA ARG A 280 -24.94 -15.27 -2.68
C ARG A 280 -24.15 -15.04 -3.97
N VAL A 281 -23.52 -16.07 -4.54
CA VAL A 281 -22.82 -16.00 -5.84
C VAL A 281 -23.79 -15.77 -6.99
N GLN A 282 -24.96 -16.44 -7.02
CA GLN A 282 -25.99 -16.19 -8.02
C GLN A 282 -26.51 -14.73 -7.96
N LYS A 283 -26.83 -14.22 -6.75
CA LYS A 283 -27.24 -12.82 -6.56
C LYS A 283 -26.17 -11.83 -7.02
N PHE A 284 -24.89 -12.11 -6.80
CA PHE A 284 -23.79 -11.28 -7.31
C PHE A 284 -23.72 -11.29 -8.84
N LYS A 285 -23.71 -12.47 -9.48
CA LYS A 285 -23.72 -12.59 -10.96
C LYS A 285 -24.92 -11.88 -11.58
N ALA A 286 -26.11 -12.02 -11.00
CA ALA A 286 -27.33 -11.35 -11.45
C ALA A 286 -27.26 -9.81 -11.30
N ARG A 287 -26.54 -9.28 -10.30
CA ARG A 287 -26.32 -7.82 -10.16
C ARG A 287 -25.35 -7.31 -11.22
N MET A 288 -24.23 -8.01 -11.43
CA MET A 288 -23.24 -7.65 -12.47
C MET A 288 -23.87 -7.66 -13.87
N ALA A 289 -24.66 -8.69 -14.20
CA ALA A 289 -25.37 -8.79 -15.48
C ALA A 289 -26.36 -7.63 -15.69
N LYS A 290 -27.08 -7.21 -14.64
CA LYS A 290 -27.97 -6.02 -14.70
C LYS A 290 -27.21 -4.71 -14.88
N GLN A 291 -26.01 -4.57 -14.30
CA GLN A 291 -25.19 -3.38 -14.48
C GLN A 291 -24.61 -3.31 -15.92
N ALA A 292 -24.15 -4.43 -16.47
CA ALA A 292 -23.71 -4.51 -17.87
C ALA A 292 -24.85 -4.20 -18.87
N ALA A 293 -26.08 -4.66 -18.60
CA ALA A 293 -27.27 -4.40 -19.42
C ALA A 293 -27.81 -2.94 -19.32
N VAL A 294 -27.25 -2.12 -18.43
CA VAL A 294 -27.55 -0.68 -18.32
C VAL A 294 -26.47 0.18 -19.02
N LEU A 295 -25.26 -0.34 -19.17
CA LEU A 295 -24.15 0.29 -19.91
C LEU A 295 -24.19 0.05 -21.43
N THR A 296 -25.27 -0.55 -21.94
CA THR A 296 -25.42 -0.99 -23.34
C THR A 296 -26.72 -0.47 -23.98
N LYS A 297 -27.11 0.76 -23.62
CA LYS A 297 -28.26 1.51 -24.14
C LYS A 297 -27.97 3.01 -24.21
#